data_AF-A0A957CGX1-F1
#
_entry.id   AF-A0A957CGX1-F1
#
_cell.length_a   1.000
_cell.length_b   1.000
_cell.length_c   1.000
_cell.angle_alpha   90.00
_cell.angle_beta   90.00
_cell.angle_gamma   90.00
#
_symmetry.space_group_name_H-M   'P 1'
#
loop_
_entity.id
_entity.type
_entity.pdbx_description
1 polymer ?
#
loop_
_entity_poly.entity_id
_entity_poly.type
_entity_poly.pdbx_seq_one_letter_code
_entity_poly.pdbx_strand_id
1 'polypeptide(L)'
;MKKNSLFLLLSFFSLAMILSVNATNAKRQVIASENGQSLLSNINDEAKSLFQEVKLTASDAAESDDFGISVGLYGDTVVVGAPRDDDEGLDSGSAYIFAKNGNTWVQQAKLNASDAADDDRFGISVAISGDTAVIGAYFDDDKGGKSGSAYVFIRNGTVWSQQAKLVASDGGAFDWFGESVAIFNDTILVGAANYDDFGLANIGAVYVFARNGTIWNEQAILTATDAAQGDYFGDAVALYNPSCHYK
;
A
#
# COMPACT_ATOMS: atom_id res chain seq x y z
N MET A 1 -17.77 -45.24 19.71
CA MET A 1 -17.34 -43.99 20.38
C MET A 1 -16.70 -43.09 19.33
N LYS A 2 -17.40 -42.06 18.86
CA LYS A 2 -16.81 -41.03 17.98
C LYS A 2 -15.85 -40.20 18.84
N LYS A 3 -14.56 -40.22 18.52
CA LYS A 3 -13.57 -39.34 19.17
C LYS A 3 -13.62 -38.01 18.45
N ASN A 4 -14.03 -36.95 19.16
CA ASN A 4 -13.94 -35.59 18.67
C ASN A 4 -12.47 -35.15 18.74
N SER A 5 -11.89 -34.78 17.61
CA SER A 5 -10.59 -34.12 17.56
C SER A 5 -10.80 -32.62 17.75
N LEU A 6 -10.25 -32.07 18.83
CA LEU A 6 -10.28 -30.64 19.14
C LEU A 6 -9.13 -29.96 18.39
N PHE A 7 -9.45 -29.06 17.46
CA PHE A 7 -8.48 -28.18 16.83
C PHE A 7 -8.32 -26.92 17.68
N LEU A 8 -7.12 -26.68 18.21
CA LEU A 8 -6.77 -25.45 18.89
C LEU A 8 -5.88 -24.62 17.95
N LEU A 9 -6.41 -23.54 17.39
CA LEU A 9 -5.62 -22.55 16.66
C LEU A 9 -4.99 -21.58 17.68
N LEU A 10 -3.67 -21.47 17.68
CA LEU A 10 -2.94 -20.34 18.25
C LEU A 10 -2.37 -19.54 17.09
N SER A 11 -2.89 -18.34 16.87
CA SER A 11 -2.39 -17.39 15.88
C SER A 11 -1.34 -16.48 16.50
N PHE A 12 -0.09 -16.59 16.04
CA PHE A 12 0.89 -15.52 16.14
C PHE A 12 1.55 -15.33 14.77
N PHE A 13 1.95 -14.09 14.51
CA PHE A 13 2.37 -13.49 13.24
C PHE A 13 3.24 -14.37 12.32
N SER A 14 2.90 -14.34 11.03
CA SER A 14 3.70 -14.75 9.86
C SER A 14 4.37 -16.12 9.90
N LEU A 15 3.57 -17.19 9.96
CA LEU A 15 3.79 -18.45 9.23
C LEU A 15 2.55 -19.32 9.48
N ALA A 16 1.85 -19.78 8.44
CA ALA A 16 0.82 -20.80 8.62
C ALA A 16 1.50 -22.15 8.93
N MET A 17 1.88 -22.36 10.19
CA MET A 17 2.41 -23.63 10.65
C MET A 17 1.23 -24.58 10.95
N ILE A 18 0.90 -25.46 10.01
CA ILE A 18 -0.11 -26.51 10.24
C ILE A 18 0.55 -27.62 11.07
N LEU A 19 0.31 -27.63 12.38
CA LEU A 19 0.61 -28.77 13.25
C LEU A 19 -0.49 -29.83 13.07
N SER A 20 -0.21 -30.87 12.30
CA SER A 20 -1.00 -32.11 12.32
C SER A 20 -0.42 -33.05 13.38
N VAL A 21 -1.24 -33.44 14.36
CA VAL A 21 -0.90 -34.46 15.36
C VAL A 21 -1.47 -35.79 14.88
N ASN A 22 -0.61 -36.71 14.44
CA ASN A 22 -1.02 -38.08 14.13
C ASN A 22 -0.88 -38.95 15.39
N ALA A 23 -1.98 -39.52 15.87
CA ALA A 23 -2.09 -40.10 17.21
C ALA A 23 -1.46 -41.50 17.39
N THR A 24 -0.49 -41.90 16.56
CA THR A 24 0.01 -43.29 16.61
C THR A 24 1.51 -43.51 16.61
N ASN A 25 2.40 -42.52 16.47
CA ASN A 25 3.83 -42.75 16.73
C ASN A 25 4.59 -41.47 17.10
N ALA A 26 5.45 -41.59 18.12
CA ALA A 26 6.18 -40.51 18.78
C ALA A 26 7.33 -39.89 17.95
N LYS A 27 7.06 -39.43 16.73
CA LYS A 27 7.99 -38.56 15.97
C LYS A 27 7.24 -37.35 15.43
N ARG A 28 7.52 -36.18 16.01
CA ARG A 28 7.13 -34.88 15.46
C ARG A 28 7.99 -34.65 14.21
N GLN A 29 7.38 -34.49 13.05
CA GLN A 29 8.06 -34.03 11.84
C GLN A 29 7.57 -32.62 11.52
N VAL A 30 8.51 -31.68 11.50
CA VAL A 30 8.32 -30.33 10.97
C VAL A 30 8.65 -30.42 9.49
N ILE A 31 7.72 -30.06 8.60
CA ILE A 31 7.99 -29.93 7.18
C ILE A 31 7.85 -28.44 6.85
N ALA A 32 8.98 -27.77 6.67
CA ALA A 32 9.05 -26.45 6.05
C ALA A 32 9.44 -26.64 4.58
N SER A 33 8.87 -25.84 3.67
CA SER A 33 9.24 -25.82 2.25
C SER A 33 9.27 -24.37 1.79
N GLU A 34 10.37 -23.97 1.14
CA GLU A 34 10.71 -22.58 0.81
C GLU A 34 9.99 -22.03 -0.44
N ASN A 35 9.27 -22.85 -1.21
CA ASN A 35 8.95 -22.48 -2.61
C ASN A 35 7.47 -22.58 -3.01
N GLY A 36 6.51 -22.48 -2.09
CA GLY A 36 5.09 -22.19 -2.39
C GLY A 36 4.27 -23.17 -3.27
N GLN A 37 4.86 -24.17 -3.93
CA GLN A 37 4.18 -24.99 -4.95
C GLN A 37 3.97 -26.47 -4.61
N SER A 38 4.19 -26.94 -3.38
CA SER A 38 3.95 -28.38 -3.10
C SER A 38 3.38 -28.71 -1.71
N LEU A 39 2.35 -27.99 -1.25
CA LEU A 39 1.61 -28.40 -0.05
C LEU A 39 0.11 -28.65 -0.28
N LEU A 40 -0.47 -28.24 -1.41
CA LEU A 40 -1.90 -28.42 -1.68
C LEU A 40 -2.29 -29.86 -2.06
N SER A 41 -1.35 -30.69 -2.55
CA SER A 41 -1.67 -32.06 -2.99
C SER A 41 -2.05 -33.01 -1.84
N ASN A 42 -1.66 -32.70 -0.60
CA ASN A 42 -1.91 -33.52 0.60
C ASN A 42 -3.03 -32.97 1.50
N ILE A 43 -3.70 -31.91 1.08
CA ILE A 43 -4.84 -31.32 1.79
C ILE A 43 -6.12 -31.93 1.20
N ASN A 44 -7.04 -32.39 2.05
CA ASN A 44 -8.32 -32.93 1.59
C ASN A 44 -9.15 -31.84 0.88
N ASP A 45 -10.04 -32.23 -0.02
CA ASP A 45 -10.75 -31.26 -0.87
C ASP A 45 -11.66 -30.30 -0.07
N GLU A 46 -12.09 -30.71 1.13
CA GLU A 46 -12.76 -29.82 2.10
C GLU A 46 -11.84 -28.70 2.57
N ALA A 47 -10.59 -28.99 2.93
CA ALA A 47 -9.63 -27.96 3.34
C ALA A 47 -9.05 -27.17 2.16
N LYS A 48 -9.06 -27.70 0.92
CA LYS A 48 -8.85 -26.88 -0.28
C LYS A 48 -10.02 -25.93 -0.53
N SER A 49 -11.27 -26.35 -0.29
CA SER A 49 -12.44 -25.47 -0.42
C SER A 49 -12.53 -24.36 0.63
N LEU A 50 -11.71 -24.44 1.69
CA LEU A 50 -11.54 -23.37 2.68
C LEU A 50 -10.60 -22.25 2.19
N PHE A 51 -9.87 -22.46 1.09
CA PHE A 51 -9.10 -21.43 0.41
C PHE A 51 -9.81 -21.03 -0.87
N GLN A 52 -10.52 -19.90 -0.83
CA GLN A 52 -11.05 -19.28 -2.03
C GLN A 52 -10.03 -18.28 -2.55
N GLU A 53 -9.44 -18.56 -3.72
CA GLU A 53 -8.70 -17.56 -4.46
C GLU A 53 -9.70 -16.51 -4.97
N VAL A 54 -9.58 -15.28 -4.49
CA VAL A 54 -10.34 -14.14 -5.02
C VAL A 54 -9.37 -13.27 -5.81
N LYS A 55 -9.65 -13.12 -7.10
CA LYS A 55 -8.95 -12.18 -7.98
C LYS A 55 -9.70 -10.85 -7.94
N LEU A 56 -9.00 -9.78 -7.57
CA LEU A 56 -9.49 -8.41 -7.72
C LEU A 56 -9.13 -7.93 -9.12
N THR A 57 -10.09 -7.34 -9.82
CA THR A 57 -9.91 -6.73 -11.14
C THR A 57 -10.64 -5.40 -11.16
N ALA A 58 -10.03 -4.37 -11.74
CA ALA A 58 -10.75 -3.15 -12.06
C ALA A 58 -11.90 -3.45 -13.04
N SER A 59 -13.05 -2.81 -12.84
CA SER A 59 -14.26 -2.93 -13.65
C SER A 59 -14.08 -2.50 -15.11
N ASP A 60 -13.06 -1.68 -15.32
CA ASP A 60 -12.69 -0.89 -16.49
C ASP A 60 -11.25 -1.18 -16.92
N ALA A 61 -10.66 -2.26 -16.41
CA ALA A 61 -9.29 -2.65 -16.72
C ALA A 61 -9.01 -2.63 -18.24
N ALA A 62 -8.02 -1.85 -18.63
CA ALA A 62 -7.47 -1.79 -19.98
C ALA A 62 -6.04 -2.36 -20.02
N GLU A 63 -5.51 -2.50 -21.23
CA GLU A 63 -4.16 -3.00 -21.45
C GLU A 63 -3.15 -1.90 -21.07
N SER A 64 -2.13 -2.28 -20.31
CA SER A 64 -1.04 -1.39 -19.87
C SER A 64 -1.37 -0.40 -18.76
N ASP A 65 -2.55 -0.44 -18.13
CA ASP A 65 -2.88 0.42 -16.96
C ASP A 65 -1.99 0.17 -15.73
N ASP A 66 -1.19 -0.89 -15.75
CA ASP A 66 -0.34 -1.35 -14.65
C ASP A 66 -1.13 -1.54 -13.33
N PHE A 67 -2.41 -1.95 -13.44
CA PHE A 67 -3.23 -2.29 -12.28
C PHE A 67 -2.54 -3.33 -11.39
N GLY A 68 -2.38 -3.00 -10.12
CA GLY A 68 -1.68 -3.85 -9.16
C GLY A 68 -0.22 -3.50 -8.93
N ILE A 69 0.30 -2.42 -9.54
CA ILE A 69 1.67 -1.96 -9.30
C ILE A 69 1.94 -1.70 -7.81
N SER A 70 0.92 -1.21 -7.11
CA SER A 70 0.96 -0.85 -5.70
C SER A 70 -0.32 -1.30 -5.02
N VAL A 71 -0.20 -1.79 -3.78
CA VAL A 71 -1.32 -2.34 -3.02
C VAL A 71 -1.21 -1.96 -1.56
N GLY A 72 -2.29 -1.40 -1.00
CA GLY A 72 -2.45 -1.14 0.42
C GLY A 72 -3.65 -1.92 0.98
N LEU A 73 -3.54 -2.41 2.21
CA LEU A 73 -4.62 -3.15 2.90
C LEU A 73 -4.79 -2.62 4.32
N TYR A 74 -6.02 -2.30 4.69
CA TYR A 74 -6.41 -2.02 6.07
C TYR A 74 -7.78 -2.65 6.36
N GLY A 75 -7.80 -3.59 7.30
CA GLY A 75 -9.00 -4.34 7.65
C GLY A 75 -9.60 -5.02 6.42
N ASP A 76 -10.84 -4.66 6.10
CA ASP A 76 -11.61 -5.20 4.97
C ASP A 76 -11.58 -4.27 3.74
N THR A 77 -10.53 -3.46 3.57
CA THR A 77 -10.40 -2.50 2.47
C THR A 77 -9.01 -2.58 1.84
N VAL A 78 -8.99 -2.76 0.52
CA VAL A 78 -7.79 -2.77 -0.31
C VAL A 78 -7.79 -1.54 -1.22
N VAL A 79 -6.64 -0.90 -1.35
CA VAL A 79 -6.36 0.13 -2.36
C VAL A 79 -5.38 -0.47 -3.37
N VAL A 80 -5.65 -0.32 -4.65
CA VAL A 80 -4.80 -0.84 -5.73
C VAL A 80 -4.49 0.28 -6.72
N GLY A 81 -3.22 0.56 -6.98
CA GLY A 81 -2.80 1.56 -7.95
C GLY A 81 -2.79 1.04 -9.39
N ALA A 82 -3.00 1.94 -10.34
CA ALA A 82 -2.92 1.75 -11.79
C ALA A 82 -2.38 3.04 -12.44
N PRO A 83 -1.06 3.29 -12.34
CA PRO A 83 -0.43 4.58 -12.70
C PRO A 83 -0.37 4.86 -14.19
N ARG A 84 -0.85 3.95 -15.03
CA ARG A 84 -0.90 4.12 -16.49
C ARG A 84 -2.32 4.14 -17.04
N ASP A 85 -3.32 4.06 -16.17
CA ASP A 85 -4.71 4.26 -16.52
C ASP A 85 -4.87 5.62 -17.21
N ASP A 86 -5.53 5.65 -18.36
CA ASP A 86 -5.57 6.81 -19.26
C ASP A 86 -6.94 7.51 -19.32
N ASP A 87 -7.85 7.18 -18.40
CA ASP A 87 -9.23 7.65 -18.41
C ASP A 87 -9.38 9.18 -18.22
N GLU A 88 -8.51 9.81 -17.43
CA GLU A 88 -8.54 11.26 -17.16
C GLU A 88 -7.42 12.04 -17.88
N GLY A 89 -6.66 11.37 -18.75
CA GLY A 89 -5.46 11.90 -19.41
C GLY A 89 -4.45 10.80 -19.66
N LEU A 90 -3.60 10.93 -20.68
CA LEU A 90 -2.64 9.90 -21.05
C LEU A 90 -1.77 9.57 -19.84
N ASP A 91 -1.83 8.33 -19.35
CA ASP A 91 -1.04 7.90 -18.21
C ASP A 91 -1.25 8.76 -16.93
N SER A 92 -2.41 9.42 -16.80
CA SER A 92 -2.77 10.23 -15.63
C SER A 92 -2.88 9.40 -14.36
N GLY A 93 -3.31 8.15 -14.51
CA GLY A 93 -3.32 7.14 -13.47
C GLY A 93 -4.58 7.15 -12.59
N SER A 94 -4.81 6.01 -11.95
CA SER A 94 -5.98 5.76 -11.09
C SER A 94 -5.62 4.92 -9.87
N ALA A 95 -6.47 4.97 -8.85
CA ALA A 95 -6.43 4.02 -7.73
C ALA A 95 -7.82 3.43 -7.46
N TYR A 96 -7.87 2.14 -7.17
CA TYR A 96 -9.10 1.37 -7.03
C TYR A 96 -9.29 0.90 -5.61
N ILE A 97 -10.48 1.13 -5.05
CA ILE A 97 -10.85 0.67 -3.71
C ILE A 97 -11.68 -0.60 -3.84
N PHE A 98 -11.24 -1.68 -3.19
CA PHE A 98 -12.03 -2.88 -3.00
C PHE A 98 -12.40 -3.02 -1.52
N ALA A 99 -13.66 -3.33 -1.25
CA ALA A 99 -14.14 -3.60 0.10
C ALA A 99 -14.71 -5.01 0.19
N LYS A 100 -14.49 -5.64 1.33
CA LYS A 100 -15.04 -6.96 1.62
C LYS A 100 -16.51 -6.84 2.03
N ASN A 101 -17.37 -7.62 1.39
CA ASN A 101 -18.78 -7.75 1.75
C ASN A 101 -19.09 -9.23 2.03
N GLY A 102 -19.06 -9.60 3.32
CA GLY A 102 -19.14 -10.99 3.74
C GLY A 102 -17.91 -11.79 3.28
N ASN A 103 -18.12 -12.74 2.37
CA ASN A 103 -17.05 -13.58 1.81
C ASN A 103 -16.58 -13.12 0.41
N THR A 104 -17.16 -12.05 -0.14
CA THR A 104 -16.77 -11.52 -1.46
C THR A 104 -16.07 -10.19 -1.33
N TRP A 105 -15.28 -9.85 -2.35
CA TRP A 105 -14.71 -8.52 -2.52
C TRP A 105 -15.44 -7.80 -3.65
N VAL A 106 -15.73 -6.52 -3.46
CA VAL A 106 -16.39 -5.67 -4.45
C VAL A 106 -15.57 -4.41 -4.66
N GLN A 107 -15.44 -3.96 -5.91
CA GLN A 107 -14.89 -2.64 -6.18
C GLN A 107 -15.88 -1.59 -5.67
N GLN A 108 -15.47 -0.84 -4.66
CA GLN A 108 -16.27 0.19 -4.00
C GLN A 108 -16.12 1.55 -4.71
N ALA A 109 -14.93 1.87 -5.22
CA ALA A 109 -14.65 3.14 -5.88
C ALA A 109 -13.45 3.04 -6.84
N LYS A 110 -13.43 3.93 -7.83
CA LYS A 110 -12.23 4.38 -8.56
C LYS A 110 -11.93 5.80 -8.07
N LEU A 111 -10.66 6.08 -7.80
CA LEU A 111 -10.14 7.36 -7.32
C LEU A 111 -9.23 7.95 -8.39
N ASN A 112 -9.45 9.22 -8.69
CA ASN A 112 -8.66 10.03 -9.60
C ASN A 112 -8.26 11.31 -8.89
N ALA A 113 -7.09 11.86 -9.21
CA ALA A 113 -6.73 13.21 -8.76
C ALA A 113 -7.75 14.23 -9.31
N SER A 114 -8.14 15.20 -8.48
CA SER A 114 -9.08 16.27 -8.87
C SER A 114 -8.62 17.13 -10.05
N ASP A 115 -7.33 17.10 -10.29
CA ASP A 115 -6.50 17.89 -11.16
C ASP A 115 -5.61 16.99 -12.03
N ALA A 116 -6.04 15.75 -12.25
CA ALA A 116 -5.35 14.77 -13.09
C ALA A 116 -4.93 15.38 -14.44
N ALA A 117 -3.66 15.18 -14.78
CA ALA A 117 -3.05 15.56 -16.04
C ALA A 117 -2.25 14.42 -16.66
N ASP A 118 -1.84 14.61 -17.91
CA ASP A 118 -1.03 13.63 -18.65
C ASP A 118 0.29 13.34 -17.90
N ASP A 119 0.66 12.05 -17.82
CA ASP A 119 1.90 11.54 -17.22
C ASP A 119 2.06 11.76 -15.71
N ASP A 120 1.03 12.17 -14.95
CA ASP A 120 1.11 12.37 -13.49
C ASP A 120 1.42 11.07 -12.71
N ARG A 121 1.06 9.91 -13.29
CA ARG A 121 1.24 8.57 -12.69
C ARG A 121 0.56 8.40 -11.33
N PHE A 122 -0.63 8.97 -11.16
CA PHE A 122 -1.42 8.78 -9.95
C PHE A 122 -1.66 7.29 -9.68
N GLY A 123 -1.37 6.82 -8.48
CA GLY A 123 -1.46 5.40 -8.14
C GLY A 123 -0.13 4.65 -8.19
N ILE A 124 1.00 5.33 -8.44
CA ILE A 124 2.32 4.67 -8.40
C ILE A 124 2.58 4.04 -7.02
N SER A 125 2.11 4.69 -5.97
CA SER A 125 2.23 4.27 -4.58
C SER A 125 0.91 4.51 -3.87
N VAL A 126 0.53 3.58 -3.00
CA VAL A 126 -0.71 3.66 -2.24
C VAL A 126 -0.49 3.20 -0.80
N ALA A 127 -1.16 3.85 0.14
CA ALA A 127 -1.22 3.43 1.52
C ALA A 127 -2.60 3.72 2.12
N ILE A 128 -3.02 2.94 3.12
CA ILE A 128 -4.33 3.09 3.76
C ILE A 128 -4.27 2.85 5.27
N SER A 129 -4.96 3.70 6.03
CA SER A 129 -5.15 3.56 7.48
C SER A 129 -6.56 4.00 7.85
N GLY A 130 -7.37 3.06 8.34
CA GLY A 130 -8.77 3.32 8.67
C GLY A 130 -9.56 3.78 7.45
N ASP A 131 -10.10 5.00 7.54
CA ASP A 131 -10.87 5.67 6.50
C ASP A 131 -10.03 6.65 5.67
N THR A 132 -8.69 6.60 5.75
CA THR A 132 -7.80 7.49 5.02
C THR A 132 -6.90 6.70 4.08
N ALA A 133 -6.91 7.05 2.79
CA ALA A 133 -6.00 6.53 1.77
C ALA A 133 -5.09 7.65 1.28
N VAL A 134 -3.83 7.32 1.01
CA VAL A 134 -2.83 8.22 0.41
C VAL A 134 -2.36 7.60 -0.90
N ILE A 135 -2.35 8.40 -1.96
CA ILE A 135 -1.99 7.97 -3.29
C ILE A 135 -0.90 8.91 -3.83
N GLY A 136 0.23 8.37 -4.27
CA GLY A 136 1.29 9.14 -4.90
C GLY A 136 1.07 9.38 -6.39
N ALA A 137 1.58 10.52 -6.88
CA ALA A 137 1.66 10.91 -8.28
C ALA A 137 3.02 11.60 -8.50
N TYR A 138 4.07 10.79 -8.59
CA TYR A 138 5.46 11.26 -8.55
C TYR A 138 5.90 12.10 -9.76
N PHE A 139 5.10 12.14 -10.83
CA PHE A 139 5.38 12.93 -12.03
C PHE A 139 4.50 14.17 -12.19
N ASP A 140 3.57 14.39 -11.26
CA ASP A 140 2.82 15.64 -11.13
C ASP A 140 3.77 16.85 -11.14
N ASP A 141 3.42 17.90 -11.90
CA ASP A 141 4.33 18.99 -12.23
C ASP A 141 3.96 20.36 -11.65
N ASP A 142 3.03 20.39 -10.69
CA ASP A 142 2.49 21.63 -10.10
C ASP A 142 3.52 22.51 -9.37
N LYS A 143 4.63 21.93 -8.89
CA LYS A 143 5.74 22.65 -8.25
C LYS A 143 6.97 22.77 -9.14
N GLY A 144 6.94 22.18 -10.32
CA GLY A 144 8.06 22.08 -11.26
C GLY A 144 7.96 20.75 -12.01
N GLY A 145 8.59 20.64 -13.18
CA GLY A 145 8.51 19.42 -13.99
C GLY A 145 8.81 18.16 -13.18
N LYS A 146 7.82 17.27 -13.02
CA LYS A 146 7.94 16.03 -12.23
C LYS A 146 8.39 16.27 -10.77
N SER A 147 7.93 17.35 -10.16
CA SER A 147 8.15 17.61 -8.74
C SER A 147 7.46 16.60 -7.84
N GLY A 148 6.34 16.06 -8.32
CA GLY A 148 5.52 15.06 -7.66
C GLY A 148 4.55 15.62 -6.63
N SER A 149 3.50 14.83 -6.38
CA SER A 149 2.42 15.11 -5.41
C SER A 149 1.96 13.84 -4.71
N ALA A 150 1.30 14.00 -3.56
CA ALA A 150 0.56 12.92 -2.90
C ALA A 150 -0.84 13.38 -2.50
N TYR A 151 -1.84 12.54 -2.71
CA TYR A 151 -3.24 12.88 -2.56
C TYR A 151 -3.87 12.10 -1.42
N VAL A 152 -4.58 12.80 -0.53
CA VAL A 152 -5.25 12.19 0.62
C VAL A 152 -6.73 12.08 0.35
N PHE A 153 -7.27 10.87 0.41
CA PHE A 153 -8.70 10.58 0.28
C PHE A 153 -9.27 10.12 1.62
N ILE A 154 -10.49 10.57 1.92
CA ILE A 154 -11.24 10.18 3.12
C ILE A 154 -12.51 9.45 2.74
N ARG A 155 -12.81 8.37 3.46
CA ARG A 155 -14.04 7.61 3.37
C ARG A 155 -15.10 8.14 4.34
N ASN A 156 -16.31 8.36 3.84
CA ASN A 156 -17.52 8.57 4.64
C ASN A 156 -18.61 7.59 4.17
N GLY A 157 -18.88 6.56 4.98
CA GLY A 157 -19.70 5.43 4.55
C GLY A 157 -19.04 4.68 3.39
N THR A 158 -19.67 4.65 2.23
CA THR A 158 -19.10 4.04 1.01
C THR A 158 -18.44 5.04 0.07
N VAL A 159 -18.56 6.35 0.36
CA VAL A 159 -18.07 7.41 -0.53
C VAL A 159 -16.65 7.78 -0.15
N TRP A 160 -15.77 7.88 -1.15
CA TRP A 160 -14.42 8.41 -1.02
C TRP A 160 -14.35 9.79 -1.66
N SER A 161 -13.68 10.73 -1.01
CA SER A 161 -13.46 12.08 -1.52
C SER A 161 -12.05 12.54 -1.23
N GLN A 162 -11.42 13.22 -2.18
CA GLN A 162 -10.13 13.87 -1.98
C GLN A 162 -10.27 14.97 -0.92
N GLN A 163 -9.49 14.86 0.15
CA GLN A 163 -9.42 15.83 1.24
C GLN A 163 -8.29 16.83 1.03
N ALA A 164 -7.15 16.38 0.51
CA ALA A 164 -5.98 17.23 0.34
C ALA A 164 -5.09 16.75 -0.82
N LYS A 165 -4.35 17.69 -1.42
CA LYS A 165 -3.14 17.46 -2.20
C LYS A 165 -1.96 17.92 -1.35
N LEU A 166 -0.96 17.06 -1.20
CA LEU A 166 0.29 17.30 -0.49
C LEU A 166 1.38 17.52 -1.53
N VAL A 167 2.16 18.56 -1.32
CA VAL A 167 3.36 18.89 -2.11
C VAL A 167 4.48 19.21 -1.12
N ALA A 168 5.73 18.91 -1.49
CA ALA A 168 6.89 19.31 -0.71
C ALA A 168 6.95 20.84 -0.58
N SER A 169 7.26 21.34 0.62
CA SER A 169 7.37 22.78 0.86
C SER A 169 8.51 23.45 0.07
N ASP A 170 9.56 22.69 -0.22
CA ASP A 170 10.76 23.04 -1.00
C ASP A 170 10.90 22.21 -2.29
N GLY A 171 9.81 21.58 -2.75
CA GLY A 171 9.82 20.73 -3.94
C GLY A 171 10.35 21.43 -5.20
N GLY A 172 11.33 20.79 -5.83
CA GLY A 172 11.94 21.15 -7.10
C GLY A 172 11.56 20.22 -8.24
N ALA A 173 12.00 20.56 -9.45
CA ALA A 173 11.77 19.71 -10.62
C ALA A 173 12.54 18.39 -10.48
N PHE A 174 11.88 17.29 -10.83
CA PHE A 174 12.40 15.92 -10.77
C PHE A 174 12.66 15.36 -9.38
N ASP A 175 12.18 15.98 -8.29
CA ASP A 175 12.33 15.45 -6.93
C ASP A 175 11.51 14.17 -6.68
N TRP A 176 10.49 13.92 -7.51
CA TRP A 176 9.62 12.73 -7.47
C TRP A 176 8.90 12.54 -6.13
N PHE A 177 8.43 13.62 -5.52
CA PHE A 177 7.60 13.56 -4.32
C PHE A 177 6.36 12.69 -4.55
N GLY A 178 6.10 11.72 -3.68
CA GLY A 178 4.99 10.77 -3.84
C GLY A 178 5.38 9.45 -4.51
N GLU A 179 6.66 9.26 -4.86
CA GLU A 179 7.16 7.95 -5.32
C GLU A 179 6.90 6.84 -4.30
N SER A 180 7.04 7.15 -3.01
CA SER A 180 6.66 6.25 -1.92
C SER A 180 5.79 6.97 -0.90
N VAL A 181 4.77 6.28 -0.39
CA VAL A 181 3.87 6.83 0.64
C VAL A 181 3.62 5.80 1.74
N ALA A 182 3.48 6.28 2.97
CA ALA A 182 3.01 5.49 4.10
C ALA A 182 2.07 6.32 4.96
N ILE A 183 1.06 5.68 5.55
CA ILE A 183 0.16 6.32 6.51
C ILE A 183 -0.08 5.44 7.72
N PHE A 184 -0.08 6.04 8.89
CA PHE A 184 -0.61 5.43 10.11
C PHE A 184 -1.32 6.48 10.94
N ASN A 185 -2.63 6.28 11.17
CA ASN A 185 -3.50 7.25 11.83
C ASN A 185 -3.38 8.64 11.16
N ASP A 186 -2.93 9.64 11.92
CA ASP A 186 -2.83 11.05 11.54
C ASP A 186 -1.42 11.44 11.09
N THR A 187 -0.59 10.48 10.69
CA THR A 187 0.77 10.72 10.18
C THR A 187 0.97 10.08 8.82
N ILE A 188 1.46 10.88 7.87
CA ILE A 188 1.84 10.45 6.53
C ILE A 188 3.34 10.67 6.35
N LEU A 189 4.01 9.70 5.73
CA LEU A 189 5.34 9.87 5.15
C LEU A 189 5.20 9.90 3.64
N VAL A 190 5.91 10.82 3.00
CA VAL A 190 6.04 10.88 1.54
C VAL A 190 7.52 10.94 1.17
N GLY A 191 7.96 9.99 0.35
CA GLY A 191 9.31 9.98 -0.19
C GLY A 191 9.45 10.85 -1.43
N ALA A 192 10.63 11.45 -1.59
CA ALA A 192 11.08 12.16 -2.79
C ALA A 192 12.54 11.73 -3.03
N ALA A 193 12.74 10.56 -3.63
CA ALA A 193 14.07 9.93 -3.68
C ALA A 193 15.07 10.74 -4.52
N ASN A 194 14.58 11.56 -5.43
CA ASN A 194 15.41 12.36 -6.31
C ASN A 194 15.63 13.79 -5.82
N TYR A 195 15.22 14.10 -4.60
CA TYR A 195 15.45 15.39 -3.97
C TYR A 195 16.95 15.77 -3.97
N ASP A 196 17.21 17.02 -4.35
CA ASP A 196 18.53 17.65 -4.45
C ASP A 196 18.73 18.68 -3.33
N ASP A 197 19.85 18.63 -2.59
CA ASP A 197 20.22 19.68 -1.64
C ASP A 197 21.74 19.78 -1.45
N PHE A 198 22.22 20.91 -0.93
CA PHE A 198 23.65 21.20 -0.67
C PHE A 198 24.59 21.00 -1.87
N GLY A 199 24.06 21.10 -3.09
CA GLY A 199 24.80 20.86 -4.34
C GLY A 199 25.03 19.39 -4.67
N LEU A 200 24.35 18.47 -3.98
CA LEU A 200 24.33 17.04 -4.25
C LEU A 200 23.01 16.66 -4.91
N ALA A 201 23.08 15.89 -5.98
CA ALA A 201 21.90 15.45 -6.71
C ALA A 201 21.39 14.09 -6.21
N ASN A 202 20.07 13.89 -6.22
CA ASN A 202 19.37 12.66 -5.85
C ASN A 202 19.83 12.09 -4.50
N ILE A 203 19.96 12.97 -3.50
CA ILE A 203 20.26 12.54 -2.13
C ILE A 203 19.00 11.99 -1.45
N GLY A 204 17.84 12.46 -1.88
CA GLY A 204 16.54 12.03 -1.42
C GLY A 204 16.10 12.65 -0.09
N ALA A 205 14.79 12.69 0.12
CA ALA A 205 14.16 13.17 1.35
C ALA A 205 12.88 12.39 1.68
N VAL A 206 12.48 12.43 2.97
CA VAL A 206 11.17 11.98 3.44
C VAL A 206 10.46 13.11 4.16
N TYR A 207 9.25 13.43 3.71
CA TYR A 207 8.42 14.48 4.26
C TYR A 207 7.39 13.88 5.22
N VAL A 208 7.28 14.48 6.40
CA VAL A 208 6.34 14.04 7.44
C VAL A 208 5.17 15.00 7.49
N PHE A 209 3.96 14.52 7.23
CA PHE A 209 2.74 15.30 7.38
C PHE A 209 1.94 14.81 8.59
N ALA A 210 1.41 15.75 9.37
CA ALA A 210 0.50 15.46 10.49
C ALA A 210 -0.86 16.12 10.30
N ARG A 211 -1.92 15.39 10.65
CA ARG A 211 -3.29 15.88 10.56
C ARG A 211 -3.68 16.71 11.79
N ASN A 212 -4.28 17.87 11.54
CA ASN A 212 -4.98 18.68 12.54
C ASN A 212 -6.38 19.01 12.02
N GLY A 213 -7.39 18.27 12.48
CA GLY A 213 -8.75 18.36 11.95
C GLY A 213 -8.84 17.83 10.52
N THR A 214 -9.10 18.70 9.55
CA THR A 214 -9.12 18.36 8.11
C THR A 214 -7.86 18.81 7.37
N ILE A 215 -6.91 19.44 8.07
CA ILE A 215 -5.70 20.00 7.47
C ILE A 215 -4.53 19.07 7.71
N TRP A 216 -3.75 18.79 6.67
CA TRP A 216 -2.47 18.09 6.75
C TRP A 216 -1.35 19.11 6.66
N ASN A 217 -0.49 19.15 7.68
CA ASN A 217 0.63 20.10 7.75
C ASN A 217 1.94 19.33 7.65
N GLU A 218 2.84 19.76 6.78
CA GLU A 218 4.22 19.30 6.80
C GLU A 218 4.85 19.68 8.16
N GLN A 219 5.43 18.70 8.86
CA GLN A 219 6.04 18.86 10.18
C GLN A 219 7.55 18.76 10.14
N ALA A 220 8.09 17.99 9.20
CA ALA A 220 9.51 17.75 9.08
C ALA A 220 9.86 17.30 7.67
N ILE A 221 11.11 17.61 7.28
CA ILE A 221 11.81 17.02 6.16
C ILE A 221 12.96 16.22 6.77
N LEU A 222 13.01 14.92 6.45
CA LEU A 222 14.04 14.00 6.91
C LEU A 222 15.02 13.77 5.77
N THR A 223 16.30 13.99 6.03
CA THR A 223 17.41 13.73 5.11
C THR A 223 18.48 12.90 5.81
N ALA A 224 19.30 12.19 5.04
CA ALA A 224 20.45 11.47 5.58
C ALA A 224 21.54 12.46 6.02
N THR A 225 22.05 12.34 7.25
CA THR A 225 23.11 13.23 7.76
C THR A 225 24.46 13.03 7.06
N ASP A 226 24.62 11.89 6.40
CA ASP A 226 25.78 11.46 5.63
C ASP A 226 25.48 11.37 4.12
N ALA A 227 24.45 12.09 3.66
CA ALA A 227 23.99 12.09 2.28
C ALA A 227 25.13 12.22 1.26
N ALA A 228 25.14 11.31 0.30
CA ALA A 228 25.95 11.32 -0.90
C ALA A 228 25.06 11.35 -2.14
N GLN A 229 25.63 11.81 -3.26
CA GLN A 229 24.93 11.87 -4.53
C GLN A 229 24.43 10.48 -4.94
N GLY A 230 23.13 10.35 -5.21
CA GLY A 230 22.51 9.08 -5.61
C GLY A 230 22.24 8.12 -4.46
N ASP A 231 22.10 8.61 -3.23
CA ASP A 231 21.68 7.80 -2.08
C ASP A 231 20.19 7.47 -2.12
N TYR A 232 19.37 8.28 -2.81
CA TYR A 232 17.94 8.06 -2.99
C TYR A 232 17.17 7.85 -1.66
N PHE A 233 17.51 8.61 -0.61
CA PHE A 233 16.80 8.51 0.66
C PHE A 233 15.30 8.79 0.48
N GLY A 234 14.45 7.89 0.99
CA GLY A 234 13.00 7.99 0.79
C GLY A 234 12.46 7.24 -0.43
N ASP A 235 13.29 6.52 -1.18
CA ASP A 235 12.83 5.55 -2.22
C ASP A 235 11.79 4.55 -1.67
N ALA A 236 11.90 4.19 -0.39
CA ALA A 236 10.87 3.44 0.32
C ALA A 236 10.63 4.02 1.72
N VAL A 237 9.35 4.16 2.08
CA VAL A 237 8.91 4.56 3.42
C VAL A 237 7.92 3.55 3.99
N ALA A 238 7.94 3.41 5.32
CA ALA A 238 6.97 2.59 6.04
C ALA A 238 6.66 3.21 7.40
N LEU A 239 5.43 3.06 7.86
CA LEU A 239 5.00 3.38 9.21
C LEU A 239 4.46 2.13 9.89
N TYR A 240 4.82 1.96 11.16
CA TYR A 240 4.40 0.83 11.99
C TYR A 240 4.00 1.32 13.38
N ASN A 241 2.98 0.68 13.97
CA ASN A 241 2.58 0.93 15.35
C ASN A 241 3.18 -0.12 16.30
N PRO A 242 4.07 0.26 17.24
CA PRO A 242 4.68 -0.65 18.22
C PRO A 242 3.72 -1.18 19.30
N SER A 243 2.45 -0.73 19.34
CA SER A 243 1.51 -1.11 20.41
C SER A 243 0.99 -2.56 20.33
N CYS A 244 1.43 -3.37 19.36
CA CYS A 244 1.13 -4.80 19.30
C CYS A 244 2.02 -5.63 20.27
N HIS A 245 2.09 -5.26 21.54
CA HIS A 245 2.52 -6.18 22.59
C HIS A 245 1.29 -6.88 23.16
N TYR A 246 1.17 -8.17 22.85
CA TYR A 246 0.18 -9.08 23.41
C TYR A 246 0.22 -9.02 24.95
N LYS A 247 -0.95 -8.78 25.56
CA LYS A 247 -1.19 -9.12 26.97
C LYS A 247 -1.60 -10.58 27.08
#